data_AF-A0A2S8GAI5-F1
#
_entry.id   AF-A0A2S8GAI5-F1
#
_cell.length_a   1.000
_cell.length_b   1.000
_cell.length_c   1.000
_cell.angle_alpha   90.00
_cell.angle_beta   90.00
_cell.angle_gamma   90.00
#
_symmetry.space_group_name_H-M   'P 1'
#
loop_
_entity.id
_entity.type
_entity.pdbx_description
1 polymer ?
#
loop_
_entity_poly.entity_id
_entity_poly.type
_entity_poly.pdbx_seq_one_letter_code
_entity_poly.pdbx_strand_id
1 'polypeptide(L)'
;MLSNLIAWLNSIANATIGVLFEPIAWTSGMLSIFVIGAVTGVLMLIAFKYTSNQSAIRNTRNQIKANLLGLSLFKDDLRVGLGMQGKLLIGAAKLLALSFVPMLVMIVPTCLVLSQLALWYQSRPLEKGEQAIVTLQTSPDEDIVSEIALGESPAFKLIKGPVRVPTKQMVCWEIEAVEPGLHDMPFHIGGRQFAKQLAIGERWLPVSMMRPASVWSDTLLHPREAPFSADSPVQSIAIAYPERASWTYGSHTWLVTWFLISMLAAFVAKPLLNVNI
;
A
#
# COMPACT_ATOMS: atom_id res chain seq x y z
N MET A 1 12.98 -10.11 -13.09
CA MET A 1 11.75 -10.90 -13.36
C MET A 1 10.62 -10.54 -12.40
N LEU A 2 10.82 -10.66 -11.08
CA LEU A 2 9.78 -10.32 -10.08
C LEU A 2 9.35 -8.84 -10.12
N SER A 3 10.30 -7.90 -10.23
CA SER A 3 10.03 -6.46 -10.39
C SER A 3 9.12 -6.16 -11.58
N ASN A 4 9.37 -6.80 -12.73
CA ASN A 4 8.57 -6.63 -13.94
C ASN A 4 7.15 -7.18 -13.78
N LEU A 5 6.99 -8.32 -13.09
CA LEU A 5 5.66 -8.87 -12.78
C LEU A 5 4.87 -7.92 -11.86
N ILE A 6 5.51 -7.40 -10.82
CA ILE A 6 4.89 -6.44 -9.89
C ILE A 6 4.55 -5.14 -10.63
N ALA A 7 5.44 -4.63 -11.48
CA ALA A 7 5.18 -3.44 -12.30
C ALA A 7 3.99 -3.66 -13.26
N TRP A 8 3.88 -4.85 -13.85
CA TRP A 8 2.75 -5.21 -14.70
C TRP A 8 1.43 -5.29 -13.90
N LEU A 9 1.45 -5.94 -12.73
CA LEU A 9 0.30 -5.97 -11.82
C LEU A 9 -0.10 -4.58 -11.35
N ASN A 10 0.87 -3.73 -11.02
CA ASN A 10 0.64 -2.34 -10.63
C ASN A 10 0.07 -1.50 -11.78
N SER A 11 0.49 -1.74 -13.02
CA SER A 11 -0.09 -1.07 -14.19
C SER A 11 -1.57 -1.41 -14.34
N ILE A 12 -1.93 -2.68 -14.20
CA ILE A 12 -3.33 -3.13 -14.21
C ILE A 12 -4.09 -2.54 -13.02
N ALA A 13 -3.50 -2.56 -11.83
CA ALA A 13 -4.10 -1.97 -10.64
C ALA A 13 -4.33 -0.46 -10.82
N ASN A 14 -3.35 0.30 -11.32
CA ASN A 14 -3.48 1.72 -11.60
C ASN A 14 -4.60 2.02 -12.61
N ALA A 15 -4.74 1.20 -13.65
CA ALA A 15 -5.81 1.38 -14.64
C ALA A 15 -7.19 1.07 -14.06
N THR A 16 -7.34 -0.05 -13.36
CA THR A 16 -8.61 -0.47 -12.75
C THR A 16 -9.04 0.45 -11.60
N ILE A 17 -8.11 0.80 -10.73
CA ILE A 17 -8.32 1.69 -9.58
C ILE A 17 -8.50 3.12 -10.07
N GLY A 18 -7.78 3.57 -11.09
CA GLY A 18 -7.98 4.90 -11.67
C GLY A 18 -9.44 5.15 -12.08
N VAL A 19 -10.04 4.18 -12.77
CA VAL A 19 -11.47 4.25 -13.17
C VAL A 19 -12.40 4.10 -11.97
N LEU A 20 -12.11 3.17 -11.07
CA LEU A 20 -12.96 2.91 -9.90
C LEU A 20 -12.93 4.05 -8.85
N PHE A 21 -11.81 4.79 -8.78
CA PHE A 21 -11.56 5.84 -7.80
C PHE A 21 -11.75 7.26 -8.39
N GLU A 22 -12.04 7.38 -9.69
CA GLU A 22 -12.43 8.66 -10.27
C GLU A 22 -13.66 9.27 -9.57
N PRO A 23 -14.74 8.51 -9.25
CA PRO A 23 -15.86 9.03 -8.46
C PRO A 23 -15.46 9.36 -7.02
N ILE A 24 -14.46 8.64 -6.48
CA ILE A 24 -13.96 8.84 -5.12
C ILE A 24 -13.32 10.22 -4.95
N ALA A 25 -12.67 10.74 -6.00
CA ALA A 25 -12.10 12.10 -6.00
C ALA A 25 -13.16 13.21 -5.76
N TRP A 26 -14.44 12.89 -5.94
CA TRP A 26 -15.58 13.81 -5.73
C TRP A 26 -16.29 13.56 -4.38
N THR A 27 -15.93 12.50 -3.66
CA THR A 27 -16.53 12.13 -2.38
C THR A 27 -15.63 12.50 -1.20
N SER A 28 -16.22 12.63 -0.01
CA SER A 28 -15.44 12.81 1.21
C SER A 28 -14.48 11.63 1.44
N GLY A 29 -13.27 11.89 1.93
CA GLY A 29 -12.26 10.86 2.23
C GLY A 29 -12.72 9.77 3.21
N MET A 30 -13.75 10.06 4.02
CA MET A 30 -14.36 9.09 4.92
C MET A 30 -15.21 8.07 4.16
N LEU A 31 -16.12 8.51 3.29
CA LEU A 31 -16.96 7.58 2.52
C LEU A 31 -16.12 6.67 1.63
N SER A 32 -15.08 7.21 1.01
CA SER A 32 -14.20 6.43 0.15
C SER A 32 -13.49 5.31 0.93
N ILE A 33 -12.85 5.62 2.06
CA ILE A 33 -12.11 4.60 2.83
C ILE A 33 -13.06 3.52 3.39
N PHE A 34 -14.30 3.89 3.74
CA PHE A 34 -15.31 2.94 4.20
C PHE A 34 -15.76 2.01 3.08
N VAL A 35 -16.10 2.55 1.91
CA VAL A 35 -16.55 1.75 0.76
C VAL A 35 -15.44 0.81 0.30
N ILE A 36 -14.21 1.31 0.14
CA ILE A 36 -13.08 0.49 -0.30
C ILE A 36 -12.75 -0.58 0.73
N GLY A 37 -12.71 -0.20 2.02
CA GLY A 37 -12.49 -1.14 3.11
C GLY A 37 -13.53 -2.25 3.11
N ALA A 38 -14.81 -1.90 2.95
CA ALA A 38 -15.89 -2.88 2.91
C ALA A 38 -15.78 -3.84 1.73
N VAL A 39 -15.56 -3.31 0.52
CA VAL A 39 -15.38 -4.12 -0.70
C VAL A 39 -14.16 -5.04 -0.54
N THR A 40 -13.04 -4.52 -0.04
CA THR A 40 -11.83 -5.32 0.14
C THR A 40 -12.03 -6.40 1.20
N GLY A 41 -12.70 -6.09 2.30
CA GLY A 41 -13.04 -7.08 3.33
C GLY A 41 -13.86 -8.26 2.80
N VAL A 42 -14.88 -7.97 1.98
CA VAL A 42 -15.70 -9.01 1.32
C VAL A 42 -14.87 -9.82 0.34
N LEU A 43 -14.05 -9.17 -0.50
CA LEU A 43 -13.18 -9.86 -1.46
C LEU A 43 -12.15 -10.77 -0.76
N MET A 44 -11.54 -10.30 0.33
CA MET A 44 -10.60 -11.09 1.13
C MET A 44 -11.28 -12.28 1.78
N LEU A 45 -12.51 -12.11 2.27
CA LEU A 45 -13.29 -13.22 2.79
C LEU A 45 -13.60 -14.28 1.72
N ILE A 46 -13.90 -13.85 0.50
CA ILE A 46 -14.11 -14.74 -0.65
C ILE A 46 -12.80 -15.48 -0.97
N ALA A 47 -11.68 -14.77 -1.06
CA ALA A 47 -10.37 -15.36 -1.28
C ALA A 47 -10.02 -16.39 -0.20
N PHE A 48 -10.27 -16.06 1.08
CA PHE A 48 -10.09 -16.99 2.19
C PHE A 48 -10.96 -18.24 2.03
N LYS A 49 -12.23 -18.10 1.65
CA LYS A 49 -13.16 -19.23 1.44
C LYS A 49 -12.62 -20.23 0.42
N TYR A 50 -12.08 -19.75 -0.71
CA TYR A 50 -11.60 -20.61 -1.79
C TYR A 50 -10.23 -21.23 -1.54
N THR A 51 -9.40 -20.57 -0.73
CA THR A 51 -8.03 -21.04 -0.45
C THR A 51 -7.95 -21.95 0.79
N SER A 52 -8.88 -21.80 1.72
CA SER A 52 -8.89 -22.54 2.99
C SER A 52 -9.63 -23.87 2.90
N ASN A 53 -9.16 -24.86 3.66
CA ASN A 53 -9.86 -26.13 3.80
C ASN A 53 -11.03 -25.99 4.81
N GLN A 54 -12.19 -25.58 4.29
CA GLN A 54 -13.40 -25.31 5.05
C GLN A 54 -13.89 -26.51 5.88
N SER A 55 -13.75 -27.73 5.37
CA SER A 55 -14.19 -28.95 6.08
C SER A 55 -13.27 -29.27 7.25
N ALA A 56 -11.95 -29.14 7.07
CA ALA A 56 -10.98 -29.33 8.13
C ALA A 56 -11.14 -28.30 9.26
N ILE A 57 -11.34 -27.03 8.92
CA ILE A 57 -11.60 -25.94 9.88
C ILE A 57 -12.87 -26.23 10.68
N ARG A 58 -13.96 -26.60 9.99
CA ARG A 58 -15.24 -26.93 10.64
C ARG A 58 -15.09 -28.10 11.61
N ASN A 59 -14.39 -29.16 11.21
CA ASN A 59 -14.18 -30.33 12.05
C ASN A 59 -13.35 -29.98 13.30
N THR A 60 -12.23 -29.27 13.14
CA THR A 60 -11.39 -28.85 14.27
C THR A 60 -12.14 -27.92 15.22
N ARG A 61 -12.97 -27.00 14.71
CA ARG A 61 -13.81 -26.15 15.55
C ARG A 61 -14.86 -26.94 16.34
N ASN A 62 -15.46 -27.96 15.75
CA ASN A 62 -16.40 -28.84 16.45
C ASN A 62 -15.70 -29.63 17.56
N GLN A 63 -14.47 -30.10 17.34
CA GLN A 63 -13.66 -30.75 18.37
C GLN A 63 -13.33 -29.80 19.53
N ILE A 64 -12.96 -28.54 19.23
CA ILE A 64 -12.73 -27.51 20.24
C ILE A 64 -14.01 -27.27 21.07
N LYS A 65 -15.18 -27.12 20.42
CA LYS A 65 -16.45 -26.96 21.12
C LYS A 65 -16.78 -28.15 22.02
N ALA A 66 -16.56 -29.38 21.54
CA ALA A 66 -16.77 -30.59 22.34
C ALA A 66 -15.85 -30.63 23.57
N ASN A 67 -14.57 -30.26 23.42
CA ASN A 67 -13.63 -30.20 24.54
C ASN A 67 -13.98 -29.08 25.54
N LEU A 68 -14.49 -27.93 25.08
CA LEU A 68 -14.99 -26.85 25.95
C LEU A 68 -16.22 -27.30 26.76
N LEU A 69 -17.15 -28.02 26.12
CA LEU A 69 -18.29 -28.63 26.82
C LEU A 69 -17.83 -29.69 27.83
N GLY A 70 -16.84 -30.50 27.46
CA GLY A 70 -16.20 -31.47 28.35
C GLY A 70 -15.60 -30.82 29.59
N LEU A 71 -14.90 -29.69 29.46
CA LEU A 71 -14.40 -28.91 30.61
C LEU A 71 -15.54 -28.40 31.50
N SER A 72 -16.68 -28.02 30.91
CA SER A 72 -17.83 -27.58 31.70
C SER A 72 -18.53 -28.74 32.44
N LEU A 73 -18.41 -29.97 31.94
CA LEU A 73 -19.02 -31.17 32.49
C LEU A 73 -18.14 -31.86 33.56
N PHE A 74 -16.81 -31.86 33.37
CA PHE A 74 -15.83 -32.51 34.25
C PHE A 74 -15.02 -31.49 35.05
N LYS A 75 -15.70 -30.54 35.69
CA LYS A 75 -15.03 -29.45 36.45
C LYS A 75 -14.20 -29.95 37.64
N ASP A 76 -14.59 -31.08 38.22
CA ASP A 76 -14.02 -31.58 39.48
C ASP A 76 -12.87 -32.59 39.29
N ASP A 77 -12.55 -32.97 38.05
CA ASP A 77 -11.44 -33.87 37.74
C ASP A 77 -10.30 -33.11 37.05
N LEU A 78 -9.26 -32.80 37.84
CA LEU A 78 -8.08 -32.06 37.38
C LEU A 78 -7.33 -32.78 36.26
N ARG A 79 -7.31 -34.12 36.25
CA ARG A 79 -6.57 -34.91 35.26
C ARG A 79 -7.29 -34.88 33.91
N VAL A 80 -8.61 -35.01 33.93
CA VAL A 80 -9.45 -34.86 32.73
C VAL A 80 -9.39 -33.42 32.23
N GLY A 81 -9.42 -32.44 33.14
CA GLY A 81 -9.29 -31.01 32.82
C GLY A 81 -8.00 -30.68 32.06
N LEU A 82 -6.84 -31.13 32.56
CA LEU A 82 -5.54 -30.92 31.90
C LEU A 82 -5.48 -31.54 30.50
N GLY A 83 -6.01 -32.77 30.35
CA GLY A 83 -6.07 -33.44 29.06
C GLY A 83 -6.94 -32.69 28.03
N MET A 84 -8.07 -32.13 28.47
CA MET A 84 -8.95 -31.33 27.62
C MET A 84 -8.31 -29.99 27.23
N GLN A 85 -7.60 -29.33 28.14
CA GLN A 85 -6.82 -28.12 27.82
C GLN A 85 -5.73 -28.40 26.77
N GLY A 86 -5.00 -29.52 26.90
CA GLY A 86 -4.03 -29.94 25.89
C GLY A 86 -4.66 -30.14 24.51
N LYS A 87 -5.83 -30.78 24.45
CA LYS A 87 -6.59 -30.93 23.20
C LYS A 87 -7.10 -29.60 22.63
N LEU A 88 -7.45 -28.63 23.47
CA LEU A 88 -7.80 -27.27 23.02
C LEU A 88 -6.59 -26.57 22.39
N LEU A 89 -5.41 -26.66 23.01
CA LEU A 89 -4.17 -26.09 22.47
C LEU A 89 -3.80 -26.71 21.12
N ILE A 90 -3.86 -28.04 21.00
CA ILE A 90 -3.63 -28.74 19.72
C ILE A 90 -4.66 -28.31 18.68
N GLY A 91 -5.94 -28.18 19.08
CA GLY A 91 -7.00 -27.67 18.22
C GLY A 91 -6.70 -26.25 17.70
N ALA A 92 -6.27 -25.36 18.58
CA ALA A 92 -5.88 -23.99 18.22
C ALA A 92 -4.67 -23.97 17.28
N ALA A 93 -3.63 -24.76 17.56
CA ALA A 93 -2.46 -24.91 16.70
C ALA A 93 -2.85 -25.43 15.31
N LYS A 94 -3.77 -26.40 15.24
CA LYS A 94 -4.28 -26.92 13.97
C LYS A 94 -5.08 -25.87 13.19
N LEU A 95 -5.89 -25.03 13.86
CA LEU A 95 -6.57 -23.92 13.19
C LEU A 95 -5.59 -22.88 12.65
N LEU A 96 -4.55 -22.54 13.41
CA LEU A 96 -3.49 -21.63 12.96
C LEU A 96 -2.79 -22.20 11.71
N ALA A 97 -2.42 -23.49 11.73
CA ALA A 97 -1.80 -24.16 10.59
C ALA A 97 -2.73 -24.18 9.36
N LEU A 98 -4.02 -24.47 9.53
CA LEU A 98 -5.01 -24.45 8.44
C LEU A 98 -5.22 -23.05 7.86
N SER A 99 -5.01 -22.00 8.66
CA SER A 99 -5.15 -20.60 8.22
C SER A 99 -3.90 -20.06 7.53
N PHE A 100 -2.75 -20.72 7.67
CA PHE A 100 -1.47 -20.24 7.18
C PHE A 100 -1.42 -20.10 5.65
N VAL A 101 -1.90 -21.11 4.91
CA VAL A 101 -1.92 -21.10 3.44
C VAL A 101 -2.81 -19.96 2.91
N PRO A 102 -4.08 -19.79 3.34
CA PRO A 102 -4.91 -18.65 2.97
C PRO A 102 -4.25 -17.30 3.27
N MET A 103 -3.63 -17.15 4.44
CA MET A 103 -2.93 -15.91 4.80
C MET A 103 -1.83 -15.57 3.79
N LEU A 104 -0.98 -16.54 3.44
CA LEU A 104 0.07 -16.33 2.44
C LEU A 104 -0.49 -15.92 1.08
N VAL A 105 -1.57 -16.54 0.63
CA VAL A 105 -2.22 -16.20 -0.63
C VAL A 105 -2.82 -14.78 -0.59
N MET A 106 -3.36 -14.36 0.54
CA MET A 106 -3.95 -13.03 0.72
C MET A 106 -2.92 -11.90 0.89
N ILE A 107 -1.65 -12.19 1.24
CA ILE A 107 -0.60 -11.17 1.37
C ILE A 107 -0.45 -10.38 0.06
N VAL A 108 -0.35 -11.09 -1.07
CA VAL A 108 -0.12 -10.47 -2.39
C VAL A 108 -1.21 -9.45 -2.75
N PRO A 109 -2.51 -9.79 -2.82
CA PRO A 109 -3.54 -8.83 -3.14
C PRO A 109 -3.68 -7.73 -2.08
N THR A 110 -3.41 -8.04 -0.80
CA THR A 110 -3.47 -7.05 0.28
C THR A 110 -2.39 -5.99 0.10
N CYS A 111 -1.15 -6.38 -0.16
CA CYS A 111 -0.05 -5.45 -0.42
C CYS A 111 -0.34 -4.55 -1.63
N LEU A 112 -0.92 -5.11 -2.70
CA LEU A 112 -1.32 -4.33 -3.88
C LEU A 112 -2.42 -3.31 -3.54
N VAL A 113 -3.43 -3.68 -2.77
CA VAL A 113 -4.48 -2.73 -2.36
C VAL A 113 -3.89 -1.65 -1.44
N LEU A 114 -3.06 -2.02 -0.48
CA LEU A 114 -2.45 -1.08 0.46
C LEU A 114 -1.55 -0.07 -0.24
N SER A 115 -0.71 -0.50 -1.18
CA SER A 115 0.17 0.40 -1.92
C SER A 115 -0.61 1.39 -2.77
N GLN A 116 -1.74 0.97 -3.33
CA GLN A 116 -2.64 1.82 -4.08
C GLN A 116 -3.36 2.83 -3.19
N LEU A 117 -3.83 2.41 -2.01
CA LEU A 117 -4.45 3.32 -1.04
C LEU A 117 -3.47 4.34 -0.48
N ALA A 118 -2.21 3.94 -0.28
CA ALA A 118 -1.15 4.83 0.19
C ALA A 118 -1.01 6.06 -0.72
N LEU A 119 -1.20 5.92 -2.05
CA LEU A 119 -1.15 7.06 -2.99
C LEU A 119 -2.17 8.16 -2.68
N TRP A 120 -3.30 7.82 -2.08
CA TRP A 120 -4.40 8.76 -1.83
C TRP A 120 -4.40 9.27 -0.38
N TYR A 121 -4.08 8.41 0.57
CA TYR A 121 -4.25 8.69 2.00
C TYR A 121 -2.96 9.01 2.74
N GLN A 122 -1.80 8.56 2.23
CA GLN A 122 -0.53 8.71 2.95
C GLN A 122 0.01 10.15 2.87
N SER A 123 -0.20 10.86 1.76
CA SER A 123 0.13 12.29 1.63
C SER A 123 -0.96 13.05 0.90
N ARG A 124 -0.90 14.38 0.99
CA ARG A 124 -1.73 15.26 0.18
C ARG A 124 -0.90 15.91 -0.94
N PRO A 125 -1.54 16.36 -2.03
CA PRO A 125 -0.88 17.17 -3.04
C PRO A 125 -0.38 18.49 -2.44
N LEU A 126 0.57 19.12 -3.10
CA LEU A 126 1.05 20.45 -2.70
C LEU A 126 -0.04 21.48 -2.99
N GLU A 127 -0.30 22.38 -2.03
CA GLU A 127 -1.15 23.53 -2.28
C GLU A 127 -0.39 24.59 -3.07
N LYS A 128 -1.12 25.47 -3.76
CA LYS A 128 -0.50 26.53 -4.56
C LYS A 128 0.30 27.46 -3.62
N GLY A 129 1.56 27.71 -3.97
CA GLY A 129 2.52 28.49 -3.18
C GLY A 129 3.27 27.68 -2.13
N GLU A 130 2.95 26.40 -1.92
CA GLU A 130 3.75 25.55 -1.03
C GLU A 130 5.06 25.15 -1.68
N GLN A 131 6.09 25.02 -0.85
CA GLN A 131 7.43 24.61 -1.27
C GLN A 131 7.67 23.14 -0.92
N ALA A 132 8.38 22.44 -1.79
CA ALA A 132 8.75 21.05 -1.59
C ALA A 132 10.18 20.78 -2.04
N ILE A 133 10.81 19.80 -1.39
CA ILE A 133 12.13 19.30 -1.79
C ILE A 133 11.94 18.14 -2.75
N VAL A 134 12.60 18.24 -3.89
CA VAL A 134 12.73 17.19 -4.88
C VAL A 134 14.12 16.60 -4.75
N THR A 135 14.22 15.30 -4.54
CA THR A 135 15.48 14.56 -4.40
C THR A 135 15.59 13.55 -5.51
N LEU A 136 16.66 13.64 -6.30
CA LEU A 136 17.00 12.66 -7.32
C LEU A 136 18.24 11.89 -6.87
N GLN A 137 18.14 10.57 -6.87
CA GLN A 137 19.22 9.65 -6.54
C GLN A 137 19.75 8.98 -7.81
N THR A 138 21.07 8.97 -7.98
CA THR A 138 21.74 8.44 -9.17
C THR A 138 22.44 7.12 -8.89
N SER A 139 22.90 6.46 -9.95
CA SER A 139 23.90 5.40 -9.83
C SER A 139 25.25 5.94 -9.31
N PRO A 140 26.15 5.06 -8.81
CA PRO A 140 27.50 5.42 -8.39
C PRO A 140 28.39 5.87 -9.55
N ASP A 141 28.20 7.11 -9.99
CA ASP A 141 28.99 7.75 -11.04
C ASP A 141 29.01 9.26 -10.80
N GLU A 142 30.18 9.82 -10.52
CA GLU A 142 30.35 11.23 -10.14
C GLU A 142 30.13 12.19 -11.33
N ASP A 143 30.44 11.73 -12.55
CA ASP A 143 30.29 12.55 -13.76
C ASP A 143 28.81 12.79 -14.05
N ILE A 144 27.98 11.76 -13.84
CA ILE A 144 26.52 11.83 -14.01
C ILE A 144 25.90 12.88 -13.08
N VAL A 145 26.35 12.96 -11.82
CA VAL A 145 25.78 13.89 -10.82
C VAL A 145 25.93 15.35 -11.26
N SER A 146 27.01 15.66 -11.99
CA SER A 146 27.33 17.01 -12.45
C SER A 146 26.41 17.49 -13.58
N GLU A 147 25.95 16.58 -14.44
CA GLU A 147 25.17 16.90 -15.65
C GLU A 147 23.66 17.02 -15.43
N ILE A 148 23.19 16.79 -14.19
CA ILE A 148 21.74 16.76 -13.92
C ILE A 148 21.16 18.17 -13.86
N ALA A 149 20.14 18.38 -14.69
CA ALA A 149 19.36 19.61 -14.72
C ALA A 149 17.86 19.31 -14.59
N LEU A 150 17.17 20.15 -13.82
CA LEU A 150 15.71 20.17 -13.77
C LEU A 150 15.21 20.99 -14.95
N GLY A 151 14.28 20.44 -15.75
CA GLY A 151 13.66 21.17 -16.85
C GLY A 151 12.63 22.17 -16.37
N GLU A 152 12.38 23.19 -17.19
CA GLU A 152 11.36 24.21 -16.90
C GLU A 152 9.95 23.68 -17.17
N SER A 153 8.99 24.10 -16.34
CA SER A 153 7.58 23.80 -16.49
C SER A 153 6.74 24.93 -15.90
N PRO A 154 5.60 25.32 -16.49
CA PRO A 154 4.71 26.32 -15.89
C PRO A 154 4.10 25.85 -14.56
N ALA A 155 4.09 24.54 -14.31
CA ALA A 155 3.47 23.94 -13.12
C ALA A 155 4.16 24.28 -11.80
N PHE A 156 5.48 24.53 -11.82
CA PHE A 156 6.26 24.80 -10.62
C PHE A 156 7.37 25.81 -10.91
N LYS A 157 7.80 26.52 -9.87
CA LYS A 157 8.92 27.44 -9.94
C LYS A 157 10.12 26.86 -9.20
N LEU A 158 11.29 26.86 -9.83
CA LEU A 158 12.54 26.52 -9.15
C LEU A 158 12.94 27.66 -8.22
N ILE A 159 13.05 27.39 -6.91
CA ILE A 159 13.41 28.37 -5.88
C ILE A 159 14.90 28.28 -5.54
N LYS A 160 15.41 27.06 -5.28
CA LYS A 160 16.83 26.82 -5.03
C LYS A 160 17.31 25.51 -5.65
N GLY A 161 18.58 25.47 -6.02
CA GLY A 161 19.26 24.28 -6.54
C GLY A 161 19.88 24.52 -7.92
N PRO A 162 20.54 23.51 -8.50
CA PRO A 162 20.79 22.17 -7.94
C PRO A 162 21.77 22.18 -6.76
N VAL A 163 21.40 21.56 -5.64
CA VAL A 163 22.33 21.22 -4.56
C VAL A 163 22.80 19.79 -4.77
N ARG A 164 24.09 19.60 -5.09
CA ARG A 164 24.67 18.29 -5.37
C ARG A 164 25.40 17.75 -4.14
N VAL A 165 25.17 16.48 -3.82
CA VAL A 165 25.83 15.79 -2.70
C VAL A 165 26.47 14.51 -3.25
N PRO A 166 27.69 14.59 -3.86
CA PRO A 166 28.34 13.45 -4.51
C PRO A 166 28.51 12.23 -3.58
N THR A 167 28.88 12.47 -2.31
CA THR A 167 29.04 11.42 -1.29
C THR A 167 27.77 10.59 -1.07
N LYS A 168 26.59 11.18 -1.32
CA LYS A 168 25.29 10.50 -1.18
C LYS A 168 24.61 10.22 -2.53
N GLN A 169 25.29 10.50 -3.65
CA GLN A 169 24.79 10.28 -5.01
C GLN A 169 23.39 10.87 -5.23
N MET A 170 23.18 12.09 -4.71
CA MET A 170 21.90 12.75 -4.81
C MET A 170 22.03 14.21 -5.23
N VAL A 171 21.00 14.69 -5.90
CA VAL A 171 20.81 16.10 -6.23
C VAL A 171 19.45 16.54 -5.73
N CYS A 172 19.42 17.69 -5.05
CA CYS A 172 18.22 18.25 -4.44
C CYS A 172 17.86 19.59 -5.06
N TRP A 173 16.57 19.82 -5.23
CA TRP A 173 15.99 21.11 -5.62
C TRP A 173 14.86 21.47 -4.66
N GLU A 174 14.69 22.77 -4.45
CA GLU A 174 13.56 23.35 -3.76
C GLU A 174 12.65 23.98 -4.82
N ILE A 175 11.42 23.50 -4.92
CA ILE A 175 10.42 23.99 -5.88
C ILE A 175 9.23 24.60 -5.14
N GLU A 176 8.54 25.53 -5.78
CA GLU A 176 7.27 26.09 -5.35
C GLU A 176 6.16 25.68 -6.32
N ALA A 177 5.03 25.19 -5.79
CA ALA A 177 3.90 24.74 -6.57
C ALA A 177 3.08 25.92 -7.13
N VAL A 178 2.80 25.94 -8.44
CA VAL A 178 2.14 27.08 -9.11
C VAL A 178 0.79 26.72 -9.71
N GLU A 179 0.73 25.73 -10.62
CA GLU A 179 -0.49 25.37 -11.33
C GLU A 179 -1.12 24.11 -10.73
N PRO A 180 -2.40 24.14 -10.31
CA PRO A 180 -3.11 22.94 -9.87
C PRO A 180 -3.24 21.92 -11.00
N GLY A 181 -3.07 20.64 -10.68
CA GLY A 181 -3.15 19.54 -11.62
C GLY A 181 -2.17 18.41 -11.32
N LEU A 182 -2.22 17.39 -12.18
CA LEU A 182 -1.17 16.39 -12.30
C LEU A 182 -0.27 16.82 -13.45
N HIS A 183 1.00 17.07 -13.14
CA HIS A 183 1.98 17.60 -14.07
C HIS A 183 3.20 16.69 -14.15
N ASP A 184 3.84 16.65 -15.31
CA ASP A 184 5.12 15.97 -15.45
C ASP A 184 6.27 16.96 -15.23
N MET A 185 7.19 16.59 -14.36
CA MET A 185 8.42 17.31 -14.05
C MET A 185 9.59 16.66 -14.82
N PRO A 186 10.11 17.32 -15.87
CA PRO A 186 11.18 16.78 -16.69
C PRO A 186 12.56 16.97 -16.03
N PHE A 187 13.44 15.98 -16.19
CA PHE A 187 14.84 15.99 -15.79
C PHE A 187 15.71 15.64 -16.98
N HIS A 188 16.83 16.34 -17.15
CA HIS A 188 17.81 16.09 -18.20
C HIS A 188 19.10 15.58 -17.58
N ILE A 189 19.58 14.43 -18.05
CA ILE A 189 20.74 13.72 -17.49
C ILE A 189 21.47 13.01 -18.64
N GLY A 190 22.73 13.38 -18.90
CA GLY A 190 23.53 12.74 -19.96
C GLY A 190 22.84 12.69 -21.33
N GLY A 191 22.12 13.75 -21.70
CA GLY A 191 21.36 13.85 -22.94
C GLY A 191 20.06 13.02 -22.99
N ARG A 192 19.66 12.34 -21.90
CA ARG A 192 18.38 11.64 -21.78
C ARG A 192 17.40 12.43 -20.93
N GLN A 193 16.12 12.34 -21.29
CA GLN A 193 15.04 12.96 -20.55
C GLN A 193 14.31 11.93 -19.67
N PHE A 194 14.12 12.27 -18.40
CA PHE A 194 13.30 11.53 -17.45
C PHE A 194 12.16 12.42 -16.98
N ALA A 195 11.06 11.81 -16.52
CA ALA A 195 9.90 12.53 -16.03
C ALA A 195 9.46 11.98 -14.67
N LYS A 196 8.92 12.86 -13.83
CA LYS A 196 8.34 12.54 -12.52
C LYS A 196 6.97 13.21 -12.41
N GLN A 197 5.94 12.53 -11.90
CA GLN A 197 4.66 13.20 -11.68
C GLN A 197 4.71 14.09 -10.42
N LEU A 198 4.18 15.29 -10.57
CA LEU A 198 3.98 16.32 -9.56
C LEU A 198 2.48 16.57 -9.41
N ALA A 199 1.97 16.43 -8.19
CA ALA A 199 0.56 16.64 -7.87
C ALA A 199 0.39 17.95 -7.10
N ILE A 200 -0.37 18.88 -7.67
CA ILE A 200 -0.63 20.20 -7.08
C ILE A 200 -2.15 20.44 -7.00
N GLY A 201 -2.61 21.00 -5.89
CA GLY A 201 -3.97 21.49 -5.72
C GLY A 201 -4.70 20.91 -4.49
N GLU A 202 -5.87 21.45 -4.23
CA GLU A 202 -6.70 21.11 -3.06
C GLU A 202 -7.58 19.87 -3.29
N ARG A 203 -7.64 19.37 -4.53
CA ARG A 203 -8.46 18.20 -4.88
C ARG A 203 -7.83 16.91 -4.38
N TRP A 204 -8.65 15.87 -4.16
CA TRP A 204 -8.17 14.51 -4.00
C TRP A 204 -7.49 14.03 -5.29
N LEU A 205 -6.16 14.04 -5.28
CA LEU A 205 -5.32 13.53 -6.35
C LEU A 205 -4.39 12.44 -5.79
N PRO A 206 -4.10 11.38 -6.56
CA PRO A 206 -3.11 10.39 -6.18
C PRO A 206 -1.71 11.02 -6.21
N VAL A 207 -0.97 10.88 -5.12
CA VAL A 207 0.37 11.45 -4.94
C VAL A 207 1.43 10.38 -5.18
N SER A 208 2.31 10.64 -6.14
CA SER A 208 3.50 9.84 -6.36
C SER A 208 4.66 10.40 -5.54
N MET A 209 4.89 9.87 -4.34
CA MET A 209 5.98 10.36 -3.47
C MET A 209 7.36 9.98 -4.00
N MET A 210 7.48 8.82 -4.63
CA MET A 210 8.73 8.29 -5.13
C MET A 210 8.50 7.52 -6.42
N ARG A 211 9.36 7.77 -7.42
CA ARG A 211 9.54 6.88 -8.56
C ARG A 211 10.74 5.97 -8.26
N PRO A 212 10.53 4.66 -8.04
CA PRO A 212 11.57 3.78 -7.53
C PRO A 212 12.52 3.24 -8.62
N ALA A 213 13.64 2.67 -8.17
CA ALA A 213 14.50 1.85 -9.00
C ALA A 213 13.81 0.51 -9.35
N SER A 214 14.43 -0.31 -10.20
CA SER A 214 13.96 -1.69 -10.48
C SER A 214 14.23 -2.66 -9.30
N VAL A 215 13.87 -2.27 -8.08
CA VAL A 215 13.86 -3.11 -6.88
C VAL A 215 12.42 -3.52 -6.59
N TRP A 216 12.19 -4.81 -6.36
CA TRP A 216 10.84 -5.37 -6.23
C TRP A 216 10.06 -4.80 -5.05
N SER A 217 10.71 -4.56 -3.91
CA SER A 217 10.08 -4.01 -2.70
C SER A 217 9.58 -2.60 -2.94
N ASP A 218 10.41 -1.78 -3.57
CA ASP A 218 10.12 -0.35 -3.78
C ASP A 218 9.09 -0.21 -4.90
N THR A 219 9.14 -1.09 -5.91
CA THR A 219 8.11 -1.18 -6.95
C THR A 219 6.74 -1.55 -6.36
N LEU A 220 6.70 -2.42 -5.34
CA LEU A 220 5.45 -2.79 -4.67
C LEU A 220 4.89 -1.64 -3.82
N LEU A 221 5.76 -0.92 -3.08
CA LEU A 221 5.36 0.16 -2.17
C LEU A 221 5.03 1.47 -2.91
N HIS A 222 5.63 1.71 -4.08
CA HIS A 222 5.43 2.92 -4.88
C HIS A 222 4.88 2.58 -6.28
N PRO A 223 3.59 2.20 -6.37
CA PRO A 223 3.04 1.60 -7.59
C PRO A 223 2.65 2.63 -8.66
N ARG A 224 2.66 3.93 -8.36
CA ARG A 224 2.06 4.97 -9.22
C ARG A 224 2.79 5.17 -10.54
N GLU A 225 4.12 5.08 -10.52
CA GLU A 225 4.97 5.33 -11.68
C GLU A 225 5.79 4.07 -12.00
N ALA A 226 6.03 3.84 -13.29
CA ALA A 226 6.88 2.74 -13.71
C ALA A 226 8.31 2.91 -13.18
N PRO A 227 8.91 1.87 -12.57
CA PRO A 227 10.27 1.97 -12.05
C PRO A 227 11.27 2.28 -13.17
N PHE A 228 12.41 2.86 -12.80
CA PHE A 228 13.52 3.02 -13.73
C PHE A 228 14.11 1.65 -14.11
N SER A 229 14.66 1.54 -15.32
CA SER A 229 15.39 0.35 -15.75
C SER A 229 16.63 0.14 -14.88
N ALA A 230 17.09 -1.11 -14.73
CA ALA A 230 18.30 -1.41 -13.96
C ALA A 230 19.55 -0.68 -14.51
N ASP A 231 19.60 -0.45 -15.82
CA ASP A 231 20.69 0.26 -16.51
C ASP A 231 20.48 1.79 -16.55
N SER A 232 19.49 2.30 -15.82
CA SER A 232 19.22 3.74 -15.77
C SER A 232 20.28 4.45 -14.90
N PRO A 233 20.77 5.62 -15.33
CA PRO A 233 21.64 6.46 -14.49
C PRO A 233 20.89 7.03 -13.27
N VAL A 234 19.55 7.03 -13.31
CA VAL A 234 18.68 7.43 -12.20
C VAL A 234 18.19 6.19 -11.46
N GLN A 235 18.42 6.18 -10.16
CA GLN A 235 17.87 5.17 -9.26
C GLN A 235 16.50 5.55 -8.74
N SER A 236 16.32 6.75 -8.21
CA SER A 236 15.02 7.17 -7.66
C SER A 236 14.80 8.67 -7.80
N ILE A 237 13.53 9.08 -7.85
CA ILE A 237 13.14 10.49 -7.75
C ILE A 237 12.04 10.59 -6.71
N ALA A 238 12.31 11.29 -5.61
CA ALA A 238 11.39 11.49 -4.51
C ALA A 238 10.98 12.97 -4.38
N ILE A 239 9.76 13.21 -3.93
CA ILE A 239 9.22 14.54 -3.63
C ILE A 239 8.70 14.50 -2.19
N ALA A 240 9.14 15.44 -1.37
CA ALA A 240 8.68 15.58 0.01
C ALA A 240 7.30 16.25 0.06
N TYR A 241 6.24 15.45 0.00
CA TYR A 241 4.86 15.93 0.15
C TYR A 241 4.46 16.06 1.62
N PRO A 242 3.61 17.05 1.95
CA PRO A 242 3.05 17.16 3.28
C PRO A 242 2.12 15.98 3.61
N GLU A 243 2.08 15.62 4.89
CA GLU A 243 1.19 14.60 5.40
C GLU A 243 -0.27 15.05 5.33
N ARG A 244 -1.17 14.08 5.18
CA ARG A 244 -2.62 14.33 5.17
C ARG A 244 -3.13 14.22 6.61
N ALA A 245 -3.48 15.36 7.21
CA ALA A 245 -4.09 15.39 8.53
C ALA A 245 -5.57 14.97 8.47
N SER A 246 -5.92 13.89 9.15
CA SER A 246 -7.32 13.50 9.40
C SER A 246 -7.37 12.40 10.47
N TRP A 247 -8.44 12.38 11.26
CA TRP A 247 -8.64 11.36 12.27
C TRP A 247 -8.94 9.98 11.66
N THR A 248 -9.70 9.91 10.56
CA THR A 248 -10.16 8.63 9.98
C THR A 248 -9.40 8.20 8.73
N TYR A 249 -8.90 9.16 7.94
CA TYR A 249 -8.27 8.89 6.64
C TYR A 249 -6.90 9.59 6.50
N GLY A 250 -6.32 10.04 7.61
CA GLY A 250 -5.03 10.72 7.61
C GLY A 250 -3.86 9.75 7.56
N SER A 251 -2.66 10.27 7.33
CA SER A 251 -1.42 9.52 7.12
C SER A 251 -1.14 8.43 8.16
N HIS A 252 -1.52 8.66 9.42
CA HIS A 252 -1.30 7.69 10.51
C HIS A 252 -2.49 6.77 10.80
N THR A 253 -3.69 7.14 10.35
CA THR A 253 -4.95 6.51 10.81
C THR A 253 -5.68 5.75 9.71
N TRP A 254 -5.40 6.05 8.43
CA TRP A 254 -6.09 5.44 7.30
C TRP A 254 -5.93 3.91 7.30
N LEU A 255 -4.73 3.39 7.59
CA LEU A 255 -4.46 1.96 7.57
C LEU A 255 -5.28 1.23 8.64
N VAL A 256 -5.33 1.78 9.86
CA VAL A 256 -6.12 1.23 10.97
C VAL A 256 -7.60 1.27 10.63
N THR A 257 -8.10 2.40 10.11
CA THR A 257 -9.51 2.56 9.74
C THR A 257 -9.90 1.59 8.63
N TRP A 258 -9.11 1.50 7.56
CA TRP A 258 -9.31 0.53 6.48
C TRP A 258 -9.31 -0.91 7.00
N PHE A 259 -8.39 -1.26 7.91
CA PHE A 259 -8.31 -2.60 8.49
C PHE A 259 -9.56 -2.92 9.34
N LEU A 260 -9.99 -2.00 10.21
CA LEU A 260 -11.17 -2.20 11.04
C LEU A 260 -12.45 -2.32 10.20
N ILE A 261 -12.62 -1.47 9.19
CA ILE A 261 -13.79 -1.53 8.30
C ILE A 261 -13.78 -2.80 7.45
N SER A 262 -12.63 -3.19 6.89
CA SER A 262 -12.54 -4.43 6.11
C SER A 262 -12.80 -5.67 6.97
N MET A 263 -12.30 -5.69 8.21
CA MET A 263 -12.59 -6.77 9.16
C MET A 263 -14.08 -6.82 9.53
N LEU A 264 -14.71 -5.67 9.80
CA LEU A 264 -16.14 -5.58 10.12
C LEU A 264 -17.00 -6.04 8.93
N ALA A 265 -16.67 -5.61 7.72
CA ALA A 265 -17.37 -6.03 6.52
C ALA A 265 -17.22 -7.54 6.25
N ALA A 266 -16.01 -8.09 6.41
CA ALA A 266 -15.79 -9.53 6.35
C ALA A 266 -16.62 -10.27 7.41
N PHE A 267 -16.66 -9.77 8.64
CA PHE A 267 -17.45 -10.40 9.71
C PHE A 267 -18.96 -10.40 9.41
N VAL A 268 -19.50 -9.29 8.90
CA VAL A 268 -20.91 -9.18 8.49
C VAL A 268 -21.23 -10.05 7.28
N ALA A 269 -20.31 -10.18 6.32
CA ALA A 269 -20.48 -10.99 5.13
C ALA A 269 -20.28 -12.50 5.38
N LYS A 270 -19.62 -12.88 6.47
CA LYS A 270 -19.35 -14.27 6.87
C LYS A 270 -20.58 -15.18 6.81
N PRO A 271 -21.72 -14.87 7.48
CA PRO A 271 -22.90 -15.72 7.42
C PRO A 271 -23.49 -15.82 6.00
N LEU A 272 -23.50 -14.72 5.24
CA LEU A 272 -24.02 -14.69 3.88
C LEU A 272 -23.22 -15.59 2.93
N LEU A 273 -21.90 -15.66 3.13
CA LEU A 273 -20.99 -16.44 2.29
C LEU A 273 -20.73 -17.86 2.81
N ASN A 274 -21.33 -18.27 3.93
CA ASN A 274 -21.14 -19.59 4.56
C ASN A 274 -19.66 -19.95 4.81
N VAL A 275 -18.87 -18.97 5.27
CA VAL A 275 -17.43 -19.16 5.50
C VAL A 275 -17.16 -19.57 6.95
N ASN A 276 -16.43 -20.67 7.12
CA ASN A 276 -15.87 -21.06 8.40
C ASN A 276 -14.48 -20.43 8.55
N ILE A 277 -14.37 -19.57 9.57
CA ILE A 277 -13.14 -18.99 10.10
C ILE A 277 -13.09 -19.38 11.57
#